data_AF-A0A926IE52-F1
#
_entry.id   AF-A0A926IE52-F1
#
_cell.length_a   1.000
_cell.length_b   1.000
_cell.length_c   1.000
_cell.angle_alpha   90.00
_cell.angle_beta   90.00
_cell.angle_gamma   90.00
#
_symmetry.space_group_name_H-M   'P 1'
#
loop_
_entity.id
_entity.type
_entity.pdbx_description
1 polymer ?
#
loop_
_entity_poly.entity_id
_entity_poly.type
_entity_poly.pdbx_seq_one_letter_code
_entity_poly.pdbx_strand_id
1 'polypeptide(L)'
;METMEMIHKEHRNIEAVLRVLKKEIVSLAIDQRVDKVMWAMSLAFIKDSVIDFHHLREREYFREYKLISLYESSSEMLHTITEYHELVKFQYNKLVECWNLYQEGQTLARFNVMEEGEKLIHLLGASMLLEEKLFNLTTHECIVK
;
A
#
# COMPACT_ATOMS: atom_id res chain seq x y z
N MET A 1 -17.29 -14.28 -2.10
CA MET A 1 -17.89 -13.26 -1.20
C MET A 1 -16.99 -13.07 0.02
N GLU A 2 -16.57 -14.14 0.71
CA GLU A 2 -15.64 -14.06 1.87
C GLU A 2 -14.27 -13.42 1.55
N THR A 3 -13.69 -13.68 0.38
CA THR A 3 -12.36 -13.13 0.01
C THR A 3 -12.37 -11.62 -0.22
N MET A 4 -13.42 -11.08 -0.86
CA MET A 4 -13.56 -9.63 -1.12
C MET A 4 -13.80 -8.86 0.19
N GLU A 5 -14.66 -9.38 1.07
CA GLU A 5 -14.89 -8.78 2.39
C GLU A 5 -13.60 -8.74 3.23
N MET A 6 -12.80 -9.80 3.14
CA MET A 6 -11.49 -9.87 3.77
C MET A 6 -10.51 -8.82 3.21
N ILE A 7 -10.44 -8.66 1.89
CA ILE A 7 -9.62 -7.61 1.23
C ILE A 7 -10.05 -6.21 1.70
N HIS A 8 -11.35 -5.89 1.72
CA HIS A 8 -11.82 -4.60 2.24
C HIS A 8 -11.50 -4.39 3.72
N LYS A 9 -11.49 -5.46 4.52
CA LYS A 9 -11.04 -5.39 5.93
C LYS A 9 -9.54 -5.10 6.02
N GLU A 10 -8.74 -5.67 5.14
CA GLU A 10 -7.31 -5.39 5.04
C GLU A 10 -7.06 -3.94 4.66
N HIS A 11 -7.80 -3.38 3.69
CA HIS A 11 -7.70 -1.96 3.33
C HIS A 11 -7.90 -1.03 4.55
N ARG A 12 -8.90 -1.31 5.39
CA ARG A 12 -9.12 -0.52 6.62
C ARG A 12 -7.96 -0.62 7.61
N ASN A 13 -7.31 -1.78 7.71
CA ASN A 13 -6.12 -1.95 8.54
C ASN A 13 -4.91 -1.21 7.95
N ILE A 14 -4.73 -1.30 6.63
CA ILE A 14 -3.69 -0.58 5.89
C ILE A 14 -3.84 0.92 6.15
N GLU A 15 -5.01 1.49 5.92
CA GLU A 15 -5.28 2.90 6.21
C GLU A 15 -4.97 3.30 7.66
N ALA A 16 -5.32 2.44 8.63
CA ALA A 16 -5.02 2.72 10.02
C ALA A 16 -3.50 2.80 10.28
N VAL A 17 -2.73 1.88 9.70
CA VAL A 17 -1.26 1.89 9.79
C VAL A 17 -0.66 3.07 9.04
N LEU A 18 -1.18 3.43 7.86
CA LEU A 18 -0.72 4.60 7.11
C LEU A 18 -0.95 5.91 7.88
N ARG A 19 -2.06 6.02 8.63
CA ARG A 19 -2.30 7.16 9.53
C ARG A 19 -1.29 7.22 10.67
N VAL A 20 -0.86 6.07 11.21
CA VAL A 20 0.20 6.00 12.22
C VAL A 20 1.53 6.41 11.61
N LEU A 21 1.92 5.83 10.47
CA LEU A 21 3.15 6.18 9.78
C LEU A 21 3.22 7.68 9.44
N LYS A 22 2.11 8.25 8.97
CA LYS A 22 1.98 9.69 8.69
C LYS A 22 2.23 10.54 9.94
N LYS A 23 1.70 10.15 11.10
CA LYS A 23 1.97 10.86 12.36
C LYS A 23 3.45 10.85 12.70
N GLU A 24 4.10 9.70 12.56
CA GLU A 24 5.54 9.59 12.81
C GLU A 24 6.38 10.42 11.83
N ILE A 25 6.01 10.47 10.54
CA ILE A 25 6.65 11.35 9.56
C ILE A 25 6.52 12.83 9.95
N VAL A 26 5.32 13.24 10.40
CA VAL A 26 5.07 14.61 10.86
C VAL A 26 5.87 14.92 12.13
N SER A 27 5.95 14.00 13.09
CA SER A 27 6.79 14.14 14.27
C SER A 27 8.28 14.22 13.92
N LEU A 28 8.74 13.47 12.92
CA LEU A 28 10.12 13.60 12.42
C LEU A 28 10.38 14.99 11.84
N ALA A 29 9.39 15.58 11.17
CA ALA A 29 9.50 16.90 10.56
C ALA A 29 9.53 18.04 11.61
N ILE A 30 8.65 17.97 12.62
CA ILE A 30 8.46 19.02 13.62
C ILE A 30 9.45 18.87 14.78
N ASP A 31 9.52 17.68 15.35
CA ASP A 31 10.20 17.41 16.61
C ASP A 31 11.56 16.72 16.42
N GLN A 32 11.91 16.35 15.18
CA GLN A 32 13.12 15.55 14.86
C GLN A 32 13.17 14.24 15.63
N ARG A 33 12.00 13.68 15.96
CA ARG A 33 11.83 12.46 16.75
C ARG A 33 10.77 11.58 16.13
N VAL A 34 10.95 10.27 16.31
CA VAL A 34 10.03 9.22 15.88
C VAL A 34 9.95 8.22 17.02
N ASP A 35 8.75 7.71 17.31
CA ASP A 35 8.60 6.50 18.11
C ASP A 35 9.13 5.32 17.30
N LYS A 36 10.33 4.85 17.67
CA LYS A 36 11.04 3.80 16.96
C LYS A 36 10.27 2.47 16.93
N VAL A 37 9.45 2.20 17.95
CA VAL A 37 8.65 0.97 18.02
C VAL A 37 7.49 1.07 17.04
N MET A 38 6.73 2.17 17.08
CA MET A 38 5.61 2.39 16.16
C MET A 38 6.07 2.45 14.70
N TRP A 39 7.22 3.07 14.44
CA TRP A 39 7.84 3.09 13.12
C TRP A 39 8.21 1.70 12.62
N ALA A 40 8.93 0.92 13.44
CA ALA A 40 9.32 -0.45 13.08
C ALA A 40 8.10 -1.35 12.85
N MET A 41 7.07 -1.24 13.69
CA MET A 41 5.82 -1.98 13.53
C MET A 41 5.11 -1.60 12.23
N SER A 42 5.06 -0.31 11.88
CA SER A 42 4.45 0.16 10.64
C SER A 42 5.20 -0.36 9.41
N LEU A 43 6.53 -0.31 9.42
CA LEU A 43 7.35 -0.85 8.32
C LEU A 43 7.23 -2.37 8.18
N ALA A 44 7.18 -3.10 9.30
CA ALA A 44 6.98 -4.55 9.28
C ALA A 44 5.60 -4.92 8.74
N PHE A 45 4.55 -4.21 9.17
CA PHE A 45 3.20 -4.43 8.66
C PHE A 45 3.12 -4.19 7.14
N ILE A 46 3.69 -3.08 6.65
CA ILE A 46 3.69 -2.77 5.21
C ILE A 46 4.43 -3.85 4.43
N LYS A 47 5.58 -4.32 4.92
CA LYS A 47 6.32 -5.38 4.23
C LYS A 47 5.59 -6.70 4.24
N ASP A 48 5.33 -7.22 5.44
CA ASP A 48 4.87 -8.59 5.58
C ASP A 48 3.39 -8.67 5.20
N SER A 49 2.55 -7.83 5.81
CA SER A 49 1.09 -7.94 5.64
C SER A 49 0.59 -7.35 4.32
N VAL A 50 1.22 -6.29 3.81
CA VAL A 50 0.75 -5.62 2.59
C VAL A 50 1.46 -6.14 1.35
N ILE A 51 2.78 -5.95 1.26
CA ILE A 51 3.55 -6.28 0.06
C ILE A 51 3.61 -7.79 -0.17
N ASP A 52 3.95 -8.56 0.87
CA ASP A 52 4.21 -10.00 0.72
C ASP A 52 2.91 -10.84 0.74
N PHE A 53 1.86 -10.40 1.47
CA PHE A 53 0.61 -11.15 1.61
C PHE A 53 -0.60 -10.54 0.88
N HIS A 54 -0.97 -9.30 1.18
CA HIS A 54 -2.20 -8.71 0.64
C HIS A 54 -2.15 -8.58 -0.89
N HIS A 55 -1.10 -7.97 -1.46
CA HIS A 55 -0.96 -7.84 -2.91
C HIS A 55 -0.92 -9.20 -3.64
N LEU A 56 -0.35 -10.23 -3.00
CA LEU A 56 -0.37 -11.59 -3.55
C LEU A 56 -1.80 -12.14 -3.59
N ARG A 57 -2.56 -11.96 -2.51
CA ARG A 57 -3.96 -12.40 -2.45
C ARG A 57 -4.82 -11.70 -3.48
N GLU A 58 -4.66 -10.40 -3.66
CA GLU A 58 -5.38 -9.64 -4.68
C GLU A 58 -5.08 -10.18 -6.07
N ARG A 59 -3.80 -10.42 -6.37
CA ARG A 59 -3.37 -10.99 -7.65
C ARG A 59 -4.01 -12.35 -7.92
N GLU A 60 -4.04 -13.25 -6.93
CA GLU A 60 -4.70 -14.55 -7.07
C GLU A 60 -6.23 -14.40 -7.21
N TYR A 61 -6.85 -13.49 -6.45
CA TYR A 61 -8.28 -13.18 -6.58
C TYR A 61 -8.63 -12.69 -7.99
N PHE A 62 -7.88 -11.73 -8.53
CA PHE A 62 -8.11 -11.20 -9.88
C PHE A 62 -7.89 -12.25 -10.96
N ARG A 63 -6.93 -13.16 -10.77
CA ARG A 63 -6.66 -14.28 -11.67
C ARG A 63 -7.81 -15.29 -11.71
N GLU A 64 -8.32 -15.70 -10.54
CA GLU A 64 -9.38 -16.70 -10.43
C GLU A 64 -10.72 -16.20 -10.98
N TYR A 65 -11.05 -14.93 -10.77
CA TYR A 65 -12.34 -14.37 -11.17
C TYR A 65 -12.49 -14.10 -12.68
N LYS A 66 -11.50 -14.46 -13.51
CA LYS A 66 -11.49 -14.20 -14.97
C LYS A 66 -11.99 -12.78 -15.32
N LEU A 67 -11.66 -11.78 -14.50
CA LEU A 67 -12.00 -10.37 -14.79
C LEU A 67 -11.43 -9.90 -16.13
N ILE A 68 -10.40 -10.61 -16.60
CA ILE A 68 -9.74 -10.46 -17.89
C ILE A 68 -10.69 -10.71 -19.08
N SER A 69 -11.81 -11.44 -18.93
CA SER A 69 -12.65 -11.83 -20.08
C SER A 69 -13.89 -10.98 -20.35
N LEU A 70 -14.18 -9.94 -19.54
CA LEU A 70 -15.42 -9.17 -19.71
C LEU A 70 -15.20 -7.83 -20.43
N TYR A 71 -14.11 -7.09 -20.18
CA TYR A 71 -13.85 -5.78 -20.80
C TYR A 71 -12.35 -5.42 -20.87
N GLU A 72 -11.91 -4.83 -21.99
CA GLU A 72 -10.51 -4.37 -22.23
C GLU A 72 -10.04 -3.38 -21.14
N SER A 73 -10.93 -2.49 -20.70
CA SER A 73 -10.68 -1.52 -19.62
C SER A 73 -10.39 -2.17 -18.26
N SER A 74 -10.91 -3.37 -17.98
CA SER A 74 -10.61 -4.10 -16.75
C SER A 74 -9.20 -4.71 -16.80
N SER A 75 -8.73 -5.08 -17.99
CA SER A 75 -7.37 -5.57 -18.20
C SER A 75 -6.33 -4.45 -18.01
N GLU A 76 -6.61 -3.24 -18.52
CA GLU A 76 -5.75 -2.07 -18.31
C GLU A 76 -5.68 -1.70 -16.82
N MET A 77 -6.82 -1.67 -16.13
CA MET A 77 -6.87 -1.35 -14.70
C MET A 77 -6.10 -2.36 -13.85
N LEU A 78 -6.22 -3.66 -14.16
CA LEU A 78 -5.47 -4.71 -13.48
C LEU A 78 -3.96 -4.60 -13.71
N HIS A 79 -3.56 -4.22 -14.94
CA HIS A 79 -2.15 -3.95 -15.25
C HIS A 79 -1.63 -2.78 -14.40
N THR A 80 -2.37 -1.67 -14.36
CA THR A 80 -2.01 -0.51 -13.53
C THR A 80 -1.92 -0.86 -12.05
N ILE A 81 -2.88 -1.61 -11.48
CA ILE A 81 -2.81 -2.06 -10.08
C ILE A 81 -1.52 -2.86 -9.83
N THR A 82 -1.17 -3.77 -10.75
CA THR A 82 0.06 -4.55 -10.64
C THR A 82 1.32 -3.67 -10.69
N GLU A 83 1.35 -2.64 -11.55
CA GLU A 83 2.44 -1.67 -11.58
C GLU A 83 2.53 -0.87 -10.27
N TYR A 84 1.41 -0.47 -9.70
CA TYR A 84 1.35 0.19 -8.40
C TYR A 84 1.91 -0.70 -7.28
N HIS A 85 1.60 -2.00 -7.26
CA HIS A 85 2.17 -2.94 -6.28
C HIS A 85 3.69 -3.02 -6.36
N GLU A 86 4.27 -3.04 -7.56
CA GLU A 86 5.73 -3.03 -7.74
C GLU A 86 6.34 -1.67 -7.34
N LEU A 87 5.68 -0.56 -7.66
CA LEU A 87 6.09 0.78 -7.23
C LEU A 87 6.06 0.93 -5.71
N VAL A 88 5.03 0.40 -5.04
CA VAL A 88 4.94 0.36 -3.57
C VAL A 88 6.14 -0.39 -2.99
N LYS A 89 6.49 -1.56 -3.55
CA LYS A 89 7.64 -2.34 -3.10
C LYS A 89 8.96 -1.59 -3.30
N PHE A 90 9.14 -0.95 -4.45
CA PHE A 90 10.30 -0.10 -4.71
C PHE A 90 10.40 1.03 -3.71
N GLN A 91 9.30 1.75 -3.50
CA GLN A 91 9.22 2.90 -2.60
C GLN A 91 9.45 2.53 -1.13
N TYR A 92 8.93 1.37 -0.71
CA TYR A 92 9.19 0.81 0.61
C TYR A 92 10.69 0.58 0.84
N ASN A 93 11.39 -0.03 -0.12
CA ASN A 93 12.83 -0.29 0.00
C ASN A 93 13.63 1.02 0.12
N LYS A 94 13.23 2.06 -0.63
CA LYS A 94 13.83 3.39 -0.51
C LYS A 94 13.62 4.03 0.86
N LEU A 95 12.42 3.91 1.41
CA LEU A 95 12.14 4.39 2.76
C LEU A 95 13.00 3.68 3.82
N VAL A 96 13.14 2.35 3.72
CA VAL A 96 13.98 1.56 4.63
C VAL A 96 15.45 1.95 4.52
N GLU A 97 15.96 2.13 3.29
CA GLU A 97 17.33 2.61 3.05
C GLU A 97 17.57 3.96 3.75
N CYS A 98 16.69 4.93 3.55
CA CYS A 98 16.79 6.25 4.16
C CYS A 98 16.69 6.18 5.70
N TRP A 99 15.83 5.31 6.22
CA TRP A 99 15.66 5.11 7.65
C TRP A 99 16.93 4.55 8.30
N ASN A 100 17.58 3.57 7.66
CA ASN A 100 18.83 3.00 8.16
C ASN A 100 19.93 4.04 8.22
N LEU A 101 20.11 4.85 7.17
CA LEU A 101 21.08 5.95 7.15
C LEU A 101 20.82 6.95 8.29
N TYR A 102 19.55 7.28 8.54
CA TYR A 102 19.17 8.16 9.66
C TYR A 102 19.50 7.53 11.03
N GLN A 103 19.24 6.24 11.22
CA GLN A 103 19.61 5.52 12.46
C GLN A 103 21.12 5.43 12.68
N GLU A 104 21.91 5.38 11.60
CA GLU A 104 23.38 5.39 11.63
C GLU A 104 23.98 6.77 11.93
N GLY A 105 23.15 7.79 12.15
CA GLY A 105 23.58 9.13 12.54
C GLY A 105 23.67 10.13 11.39
N GLN A 106 23.29 9.75 10.16
CA GLN A 106 23.17 10.69 9.06
C GLN A 106 21.90 11.52 9.22
N THR A 107 21.97 12.55 10.06
CA THR A 107 20.79 13.32 10.49
C THR A 107 20.02 13.98 9.34
N LEU A 108 20.69 14.29 8.22
CA LEU A 108 20.05 14.83 7.00
C LEU A 108 19.20 13.80 6.25
N ALA A 109 19.45 12.49 6.43
CA ALA A 109 18.64 11.44 5.82
C ALA A 109 17.18 11.48 6.28
N ARG A 110 16.86 12.19 7.38
CA ARG A 110 15.47 12.43 7.83
C ARG A 110 14.59 13.07 6.76
N PHE A 111 15.14 13.94 5.90
CA PHE A 111 14.36 14.58 4.84
C PHE A 111 13.95 13.57 3.77
N ASN A 112 14.85 12.63 3.46
CA ASN A 112 14.55 11.53 2.54
C ASN A 112 13.56 10.55 3.19
N VAL A 113 13.69 10.25 4.50
CA VAL A 113 12.69 9.45 5.22
C VAL A 113 11.30 10.07 5.12
N MET A 114 11.20 11.38 5.30
CA MET A 114 9.93 12.10 5.16
C MET A 114 9.39 12.00 3.72
N GLU A 115 10.21 12.34 2.73
CA GLU A 115 9.80 12.32 1.31
C GLU A 115 9.36 10.93 0.85
N GLU A 116 10.20 9.93 1.09
CA GLU A 116 9.95 8.55 0.66
C GLU A 116 8.77 7.93 1.44
N GLY A 117 8.55 8.34 2.68
CA GLY A 117 7.40 7.93 3.49
C GLY A 117 6.08 8.50 2.97
N GLU A 118 6.06 9.78 2.58
CA GLU A 118 4.89 10.41 1.96
C GLU A 118 4.53 9.76 0.62
N LYS A 119 5.54 9.50 -0.22
CA LYS A 119 5.36 8.79 -1.50
C LYS A 119 4.75 7.41 -1.28
N LEU A 120 5.23 6.66 -0.29
CA LEU A 120 4.70 5.34 0.03
C LEU A 120 3.22 5.39 0.45
N ILE A 121 2.86 6.32 1.33
CA ILE A 121 1.48 6.53 1.78
C ILE A 121 0.57 6.86 0.58
N HIS A 122 1.04 7.75 -0.30
CA HIS A 122 0.27 8.15 -1.47
C HIS A 122 0.06 6.99 -2.46
N LEU A 123 1.11 6.23 -2.75
CA LEU A 123 1.04 5.07 -3.65
C LEU A 123 0.08 3.99 -3.12
N LEU A 124 0.17 3.65 -1.83
CA LEU A 124 -0.73 2.68 -1.21
C LEU A 124 -2.20 3.15 -1.23
N GLY A 125 -2.43 4.43 -0.92
CA GLY A 125 -3.78 5.00 -1.01
C GLY A 125 -4.34 4.98 -2.43
N ALA A 126 -3.51 5.29 -3.43
CA ALA A 126 -3.91 5.27 -4.84
C ALA A 126 -4.17 3.84 -5.36
N SER A 127 -3.35 2.86 -4.96
CA SER A 127 -3.56 1.45 -5.29
C SER A 127 -4.91 0.96 -4.79
N MET A 128 -5.21 1.18 -3.50
CA MET A 128 -6.48 0.80 -2.89
C MET A 128 -7.68 1.47 -3.57
N LEU A 129 -7.58 2.74 -3.98
CA LEU A 129 -8.66 3.40 -4.72
C LEU A 129 -8.94 2.75 -6.09
N LEU A 130 -7.88 2.30 -6.79
CA LEU A 130 -8.03 1.59 -8.06
C LEU A 130 -8.60 0.18 -7.86
N GLU A 131 -8.15 -0.53 -6.83
CA GLU A 131 -8.65 -1.85 -6.44
C GLU A 131 -10.15 -1.77 -6.10
N GLU A 132 -10.57 -0.81 -5.27
CA GLU A 132 -11.98 -0.58 -4.94
C GLU A 132 -12.83 -0.22 -6.17
N LYS A 133 -12.28 0.55 -7.11
CA LYS A 133 -12.95 0.83 -8.38
C LYS A 133 -13.15 -0.44 -9.20
N LEU A 134 -12.12 -1.29 -9.28
CA LEU A 134 -12.20 -2.59 -9.96
C LEU A 134 -13.25 -3.49 -9.28
N PHE A 135 -13.23 -3.61 -7.95
CA PHE A 135 -14.23 -4.41 -7.22
C PHE A 135 -15.66 -3.93 -7.50
N ASN A 136 -15.90 -2.62 -7.48
CA ASN A 136 -17.23 -2.05 -7.74
C ASN A 136 -17.74 -2.33 -9.16
N LEU A 137 -16.89 -2.26 -10.18
CA LEU A 137 -17.28 -2.62 -11.55
C LEU A 137 -17.76 -4.08 -11.61
N THR A 138 -17.04 -4.97 -10.93
CA THR A 138 -17.31 -6.41 -10.97
C THR A 138 -18.54 -6.84 -10.17
N THR A 139 -18.90 -6.11 -9.12
CA THR A 139 -20.09 -6.39 -8.32
C THR A 139 -21.38 -5.88 -8.99
N HIS A 140 -21.33 -4.73 -9.68
CA HIS A 140 -22.51 -4.15 -10.33
C HIS A 140 -22.85 -4.81 -11.67
N GLU A 141 -21.86 -5.36 -12.38
CA GLU A 141 -22.10 -6.08 -13.64
C GLU A 141 -22.65 -7.50 -13.45
N CYS A 142 -22.51 -8.10 -12.26
CA CYS A 142 -23.12 -9.40 -11.92
C CYS A 142 -24.63 -9.31 -11.61
N ILE A 143 -25.22 -8.11 -11.55
CA ILE A 143 -26.64 -7.87 -11.24
C ILE A 143 -27.52 -7.80 -12.51
N VAL A 144 -26.93 -7.80 -13.71
CA VAL A 144 -27.70 -7.91 -14.96
C VAL A 144 -27.81 -9.38 -15.35
N LYS A 145 -28.78 -10.08 -14.75
CA LYS A 145 -29.34 -11.33 -15.27
C LYS A 145 -30.79 -11.12 -15.65
#